data_AF-A0A2U1ZRA7-F1
#
_entry.id   AF-A0A2U1ZRA7-F1
#
_cell.length_a   1.000
_cell.length_b   1.000
_cell.length_c   1.000
_cell.angle_alpha   90.00
_cell.angle_beta   90.00
_cell.angle_gamma   90.00
#
_symmetry.space_group_name_H-M   'P 1'
#
loop_
_entity.id
_entity.type
_entity.pdbx_description
1 polymer ?
#
loop_
_entity_poly.entity_id
_entity_poly.type
_entity_poly.pdbx_seq_one_letter_code
_entity_poly.pdbx_strand_id
1 'polypeptide(L)'
;MSWLRRLGERESRPAPAERVLTHRESTPAEHELREQLAHDPNDEAAFDALVEIVRERADEGTHLDPLTAAPETPVAQDHAVWALAEELAGQPRAWLPLIVLARLSLEADHESAMRRLHLACERETTGLALTHAVAMLRDADAPAEAIAFGVSHWELASRDPEAGGEVVLAALETGRIEEARRLLDSLEATTPALSARIGDLNRLVEAAEDRTA
;
A
#
# COMPACT_ATOMS: atom_id res chain seq x y z
N MET A 1 0.13 12.38 -3.34
CA MET A 1 -1.08 11.68 -2.86
C MET A 1 -1.15 10.31 -3.51
N SER A 2 -0.44 9.33 -2.93
CA SER A 2 -0.27 7.98 -3.48
C SER A 2 -1.63 7.27 -3.64
N TRP A 3 -1.81 6.60 -4.78
CA TRP A 3 -3.00 5.82 -5.15
C TRP A 3 -3.32 4.67 -4.16
N LEU A 4 -2.36 4.32 -3.30
CA LEU A 4 -2.55 3.43 -2.16
C LEU A 4 -3.65 3.91 -1.19
N ARG A 5 -4.11 5.16 -1.26
CA ARG A 5 -5.35 5.55 -0.54
C ARG A 5 -6.65 5.37 -1.33
N ARG A 6 -6.60 5.31 -2.66
CA ARG A 6 -7.80 5.35 -3.54
C ARG A 6 -8.44 3.99 -3.83
N LEU A 7 -7.77 2.90 -3.50
CA LEU A 7 -8.30 1.55 -3.74
C LEU A 7 -9.56 1.20 -2.92
N GLY A 8 -9.85 1.94 -1.84
CA GLY A 8 -11.06 1.74 -1.03
C GLY A 8 -12.28 2.58 -1.44
N GLU A 9 -12.15 3.52 -2.37
CA GLU A 9 -13.14 4.61 -2.53
C GLU A 9 -13.56 4.86 -3.99
N ARG A 10 -14.25 3.94 -4.69
CA ARG A 10 -14.96 4.31 -5.94
C ARG A 10 -16.27 3.53 -6.17
N GLU A 11 -17.37 4.10 -5.68
CA GLU A 11 -18.72 3.84 -6.18
C GLU A 11 -19.11 4.89 -7.24
N SER A 12 -19.75 4.40 -8.31
CA SER A 12 -20.58 5.12 -9.30
C SER A 12 -19.90 5.88 -10.45
N ARG A 13 -19.87 5.24 -11.63
CA ARG A 13 -19.75 5.91 -12.94
C ARG A 13 -20.65 5.24 -14.01
N PRO A 14 -21.31 6.01 -14.89
CA PRO A 14 -22.23 5.46 -15.90
C PRO A 14 -21.52 4.79 -17.09
N ALA A 15 -22.21 3.80 -17.67
CA ALA A 15 -21.71 2.82 -18.64
C ALA A 15 -21.36 3.38 -20.04
N PRO A 16 -20.28 2.88 -20.69
CA PRO A 16 -20.08 2.98 -22.13
C PRO A 16 -20.45 1.66 -22.85
N ALA A 17 -20.68 1.78 -24.16
CA ALA A 17 -21.27 0.76 -25.02
C ALA A 17 -20.32 -0.38 -25.41
N GLU A 18 -20.79 -1.60 -25.09
CA GLU A 18 -20.67 -2.91 -25.73
C GLU A 18 -19.57 -3.12 -26.81
N ARG A 19 -18.50 -3.82 -26.42
CA ARG A 19 -17.64 -4.59 -27.34
C ARG A 19 -16.99 -5.78 -26.62
N VAL A 20 -17.36 -6.98 -27.02
CA VAL A 20 -16.76 -8.26 -26.56
C VAL A 20 -15.37 -8.43 -27.17
N LEU A 21 -14.36 -8.75 -26.36
CA LEU A 21 -13.01 -9.09 -26.83
C LEU A 21 -12.49 -10.36 -26.14
N THR A 22 -12.32 -11.42 -26.92
CA THR A 22 -11.60 -12.64 -26.54
C THR A 22 -10.09 -12.41 -26.58
N HIS A 23 -9.37 -12.80 -25.52
CA HIS A 23 -7.90 -12.92 -25.38
C HIS A 23 -7.10 -11.99 -26.32
N ARG A 24 -7.05 -10.70 -26.00
CA ARG A 24 -6.30 -9.72 -26.80
C ARG A 24 -4.80 -9.85 -26.53
N GLU A 25 -4.00 -9.90 -27.58
CA GLU A 25 -2.54 -9.79 -27.49
C GLU A 25 -2.16 -8.52 -26.72
N SER A 26 -1.10 -8.60 -25.89
CA SER A 26 -0.63 -7.45 -25.10
C SER A 26 -0.40 -6.23 -25.99
N THR A 27 -0.87 -5.07 -25.55
CA THR A 27 -0.65 -3.82 -26.31
C THR A 27 0.82 -3.41 -26.23
N PRO A 28 1.37 -2.64 -27.19
CA PRO A 28 2.73 -2.11 -27.09
C PRO A 28 2.98 -1.34 -25.78
N ALA A 29 2.02 -0.53 -25.34
CA ALA A 29 2.11 0.21 -24.08
C ALA A 29 2.22 -0.72 -22.86
N GLU A 30 1.46 -1.82 -22.84
CA GLU A 30 1.55 -2.81 -21.77
C GLU A 30 2.87 -3.59 -21.80
N HIS A 31 3.42 -3.84 -23.00
CA HIS A 31 4.72 -4.47 -23.15
C HIS A 31 5.83 -3.57 -22.60
N GLU A 32 5.82 -2.28 -22.95
CA GLU A 32 6.74 -1.27 -22.42
C GLU A 32 6.68 -1.18 -20.89
N LEU A 33 5.48 -1.17 -20.31
CA LEU A 33 5.30 -1.16 -18.85
C LEU A 33 5.86 -2.44 -18.20
N ARG A 34 5.63 -3.61 -18.81
CA ARG A 34 6.23 -4.87 -18.31
C ARG A 34 7.74 -4.88 -18.43
N GLU A 35 8.30 -4.36 -19.52
CA GLU A 35 9.75 -4.19 -19.64
C GLU A 35 10.28 -3.26 -18.56
N GLN A 36 9.62 -2.13 -18.30
CA GLN A 36 9.98 -1.21 -17.22
C GLN A 36 9.95 -1.89 -15.87
N LEU A 37 8.91 -2.68 -15.55
CA LEU A 37 8.79 -3.41 -14.29
C LEU A 37 9.70 -4.64 -14.17
N ALA A 38 10.18 -5.18 -15.29
CA ALA A 38 11.29 -6.13 -15.29
C ALA A 38 12.61 -5.44 -14.88
N HIS A 39 12.80 -4.18 -15.29
CA HIS A 39 13.95 -3.35 -14.94
C HIS A 39 13.85 -2.67 -13.58
N ASP A 40 12.66 -2.40 -13.06
CA ASP A 40 12.41 -1.97 -11.69
C ASP A 40 11.01 -2.40 -11.24
N PRO A 41 10.88 -3.52 -10.48
CA PRO A 41 9.59 -3.99 -10.02
C PRO A 41 8.95 -3.07 -8.97
N ASN A 42 9.66 -2.02 -8.53
CA ASN A 42 9.20 -1.07 -7.53
C ASN A 42 8.86 0.30 -8.12
N ASP A 43 8.86 0.43 -9.44
CA ASP A 43 8.37 1.64 -10.10
C ASP A 43 6.85 1.76 -9.91
N GLU A 44 6.45 2.57 -8.93
CA GLU A 44 5.04 2.81 -8.60
C GLU A 44 4.25 3.30 -9.81
N ALA A 45 4.80 4.21 -10.62
CA ALA A 45 4.08 4.78 -11.75
C ALA A 45 3.83 3.74 -12.85
N ALA A 46 4.82 2.90 -13.13
CA ALA A 46 4.68 1.81 -14.09
C ALA A 46 3.73 0.73 -13.59
N PHE A 47 3.80 0.38 -12.30
CA PHE A 47 2.91 -0.60 -11.69
C PHE A 47 1.46 -0.13 -11.76
N ASP A 48 1.19 1.13 -11.39
CA ASP A 48 -0.15 1.73 -11.43
C ASP A 48 -0.74 1.71 -12.83
N ALA A 49 0.06 2.16 -13.81
CA ALA A 49 -0.39 2.18 -15.20
C ALA A 49 -0.73 0.77 -15.71
N LEU A 50 0.05 -0.24 -15.31
CA LEU A 50 -0.21 -1.62 -15.70
C LEU A 50 -1.42 -2.20 -14.97
N VAL A 51 -1.63 -1.85 -13.69
CA VAL A 51 -2.82 -2.21 -12.91
C VAL A 51 -4.10 -1.74 -13.60
N GLU A 52 -4.15 -0.50 -14.05
CA GLU A 52 -5.34 0.01 -14.73
C GLU A 52 -5.62 -0.74 -16.03
N ILE A 53 -4.59 -1.08 -16.82
CA ILE A 53 -4.74 -1.88 -18.04
C ILE A 53 -5.29 -3.28 -17.73
N VAL A 54 -4.78 -3.97 -16.71
CA VAL A 54 -5.24 -5.33 -16.38
C VAL A 54 -6.64 -5.33 -15.76
N ARG A 55 -7.03 -4.26 -15.06
CA ARG A 55 -8.39 -4.07 -14.53
C ARG A 55 -9.40 -3.84 -15.64
N GLU A 56 -9.10 -2.94 -16.56
CA GLU A 56 -9.96 -2.69 -17.73
C GLU A 56 -10.21 -3.99 -18.50
N ARG A 57 -9.21 -4.87 -18.61
CA ARG A 57 -9.38 -6.19 -19.23
C ARG A 57 -10.19 -7.18 -18.41
N ALA A 58 -10.02 -7.19 -17.09
CA ALA A 58 -10.84 -8.01 -16.23
C ALA A 58 -12.33 -7.64 -16.37
N ASP A 59 -12.63 -6.35 -16.51
CA ASP A 59 -13.98 -5.86 -16.78
C ASP A 59 -14.49 -6.30 -18.15
N GLU A 60 -13.69 -6.13 -19.21
CA GLU A 60 -14.04 -6.54 -20.58
C GLU A 60 -14.26 -8.06 -20.70
N GLY A 61 -13.51 -8.87 -19.97
CA GLY A 61 -13.60 -10.33 -19.95
C GLY A 61 -14.78 -10.89 -19.14
N THR A 62 -15.41 -10.07 -18.29
CA THR A 62 -16.52 -10.48 -17.39
C THR A 62 -17.90 -10.40 -18.06
N HIS A 63 -17.97 -10.32 -19.39
CA HIS A 63 -19.23 -10.46 -20.13
C HIS A 63 -19.81 -11.90 -19.98
N LEU A 64 -20.49 -12.13 -18.86
CA LEU A 64 -21.23 -13.35 -18.55
C LEU A 64 -22.54 -13.41 -19.34
N ASP A 65 -22.94 -14.63 -19.69
CA ASP A 65 -24.26 -14.95 -20.23
C ASP A 65 -25.35 -14.30 -19.32
N PRO A 66 -26.29 -13.51 -19.87
CA PRO A 66 -27.29 -12.76 -19.10
C PRO A 66 -28.18 -13.63 -18.20
N LEU A 67 -28.13 -14.96 -18.32
CA LEU A 67 -28.85 -15.91 -17.50
C LEU A 67 -28.07 -16.46 -16.28
N THR A 68 -26.77 -16.17 -16.14
CA THR A 68 -25.92 -16.69 -15.05
C THR A 68 -25.13 -15.63 -14.27
N ALA A 69 -25.28 -14.34 -14.62
CA ALA A 69 -24.47 -13.27 -14.03
C ALA A 69 -24.81 -13.02 -12.54
N ALA A 70 -23.89 -13.41 -11.65
CA ALA A 70 -23.76 -12.80 -10.32
C ALA A 70 -22.87 -11.54 -10.42
N PRO A 71 -23.10 -10.51 -9.59
CA PRO A 71 -22.40 -9.24 -9.73
C PRO A 71 -21.07 -9.29 -8.97
N GLU A 72 -19.96 -9.67 -9.62
CA GLU A 72 -18.65 -9.73 -8.95
C GLU A 72 -17.50 -9.08 -9.75
N THR A 73 -17.77 -7.99 -10.45
CA THR A 73 -16.74 -7.16 -11.13
C THR A 73 -15.54 -6.80 -10.22
N PRO A 74 -15.71 -6.46 -8.92
CA PRO A 74 -14.57 -6.17 -8.04
C PRO A 74 -13.63 -7.36 -7.83
N VAL A 75 -14.19 -8.58 -7.74
CA VAL A 75 -13.42 -9.81 -7.49
C VAL A 75 -12.52 -10.14 -8.69
N ALA A 76 -13.03 -9.97 -9.90
CA ALA A 76 -12.26 -10.19 -11.13
C ALA A 76 -11.08 -9.22 -11.28
N GLN A 77 -11.30 -7.93 -10.94
CA GLN A 77 -10.24 -6.92 -10.94
C GLN A 77 -9.16 -7.23 -9.91
N ASP A 78 -9.55 -7.56 -8.67
CA ASP A 78 -8.60 -7.88 -7.61
C ASP A 78 -7.79 -9.15 -7.94
N HIS A 79 -8.41 -10.16 -8.59
CA HIS A 79 -7.68 -11.32 -9.10
C HIS A 79 -6.65 -10.96 -10.17
N ALA A 80 -6.97 -10.02 -11.07
CA ALA A 80 -6.02 -9.57 -12.09
C ALA A 80 -4.83 -8.81 -11.48
N VAL A 81 -5.09 -7.94 -10.50
CA VAL A 81 -4.04 -7.23 -9.75
C VAL A 81 -3.21 -8.21 -8.92
N TRP A 82 -3.84 -9.21 -8.30
CA TRP A 82 -3.17 -10.27 -7.57
C TRP A 82 -2.20 -11.02 -8.48
N ALA A 83 -2.66 -11.50 -9.64
CA ALA A 83 -1.83 -12.25 -10.58
C ALA A 83 -0.61 -11.44 -11.06
N LEU A 84 -0.81 -10.15 -11.37
CA LEU A 84 0.29 -9.25 -11.72
C LEU A 84 1.29 -9.08 -10.57
N ALA A 85 0.80 -8.86 -9.36
CA ALA A 85 1.65 -8.67 -8.19
C ALA A 85 2.43 -9.95 -7.84
N GLU A 86 1.83 -11.14 -7.99
CA GLU A 86 2.51 -12.44 -7.83
C GLU A 86 3.62 -12.64 -8.85
N GLU A 87 3.37 -12.33 -10.13
CA GLU A 87 4.38 -12.38 -11.19
C GLU A 87 5.61 -11.56 -10.80
N LEU A 88 5.40 -10.32 -10.37
CA LEU A 88 6.49 -9.39 -10.04
C LEU A 88 7.15 -9.68 -8.69
N ALA A 89 6.41 -10.20 -7.69
CA ALA A 89 6.92 -10.52 -6.36
C ALA A 89 8.01 -11.62 -6.38
N GLY A 90 8.05 -12.43 -7.45
CA GLY A 90 9.12 -13.42 -7.68
C GLY A 90 10.51 -12.80 -7.87
N GLN A 91 10.61 -11.51 -8.22
CA GLN A 91 11.90 -10.84 -8.36
C GLN A 91 12.52 -10.54 -6.97
N PRO A 92 13.82 -10.83 -6.74
CA PRO A 92 14.43 -10.71 -5.41
C PRO A 92 14.38 -9.33 -4.75
N ARG A 93 14.29 -8.26 -5.55
CA ARG A 93 14.25 -6.86 -5.09
C ARG A 93 12.84 -6.26 -5.06
N ALA A 94 11.82 -7.03 -5.43
CA ALA A 94 10.44 -6.56 -5.48
C ALA A 94 9.89 -6.45 -4.06
N TRP A 95 9.78 -5.24 -3.54
CA TRP A 95 9.11 -4.94 -2.28
C TRP A 95 7.70 -4.38 -2.52
N LEU A 96 7.51 -3.55 -3.54
CA LEU A 96 6.20 -2.94 -3.84
C LEU A 96 5.12 -3.99 -4.18
N PRO A 97 5.37 -5.00 -5.04
CA PRO A 97 4.38 -6.06 -5.29
C PRO A 97 4.03 -6.87 -4.04
N LEU A 98 4.95 -7.02 -3.08
CA LEU A 98 4.66 -7.68 -1.81
C LEU A 98 3.70 -6.86 -0.94
N ILE A 99 3.84 -5.52 -0.92
CA ILE A 99 2.89 -4.62 -0.25
C ILE A 99 1.50 -4.75 -0.88
N VAL A 100 1.42 -4.79 -2.23
CA VAL A 100 0.14 -4.95 -2.94
C VAL A 100 -0.51 -6.28 -2.61
N LEU A 101 0.24 -7.38 -2.65
CA LEU A 101 -0.28 -8.70 -2.26
C LEU A 101 -0.69 -8.74 -0.78
N ALA A 102 0.06 -8.09 0.11
CA ALA A 102 -0.30 -8.00 1.52
C ALA A 102 -1.67 -7.30 1.69
N ARG A 103 -1.87 -6.19 0.98
CA ARG A 103 -3.16 -5.48 0.99
C ARG A 103 -4.33 -6.35 0.53
N LEU A 104 -4.18 -7.01 -0.62
CA LEU A 104 -5.23 -7.87 -1.18
C LEU A 104 -5.53 -9.08 -0.29
N SER A 105 -4.58 -9.48 0.56
CA SER A 105 -4.75 -10.62 1.48
C SER A 105 -5.12 -10.23 2.90
N LEU A 106 -5.10 -8.94 3.28
CA LEU A 106 -5.19 -8.55 4.68
C LEU A 106 -6.45 -9.06 5.39
N GLU A 107 -7.60 -8.98 4.72
CA GLU A 107 -8.90 -9.46 5.25
C GLU A 107 -9.04 -10.99 5.15
N ALA A 108 -8.59 -11.59 4.05
CA ALA A 108 -8.83 -13.00 3.74
C ALA A 108 -7.78 -13.97 4.32
N ASP A 109 -6.53 -13.51 4.45
CA ASP A 109 -5.37 -14.26 4.94
C ASP A 109 -4.35 -13.30 5.56
N HIS A 110 -4.72 -12.80 6.73
CA HIS A 110 -3.95 -11.87 7.53
C HIS A 110 -2.51 -12.33 7.79
N GLU A 111 -2.32 -13.61 8.11
CA GLU A 111 -1.00 -14.21 8.36
C GLU A 111 -0.09 -14.14 7.14
N SER A 112 -0.61 -14.45 5.95
CA SER A 112 0.17 -14.29 4.72
C SER A 112 0.41 -12.83 4.37
N ALA A 113 -0.54 -11.93 4.66
CA ALA A 113 -0.33 -10.49 4.49
C ALA A 113 0.85 -10.00 5.33
N MET A 114 0.88 -10.34 6.62
CA MET A 114 1.96 -9.94 7.53
C MET A 114 3.31 -10.53 7.13
N ARG A 115 3.38 -11.78 6.67
CA ARG A 115 4.63 -12.36 6.13
C ARG A 115 5.16 -11.58 4.92
N ARG A 116 4.27 -11.14 4.03
CA ARG A 116 4.65 -10.35 2.85
C ARG A 116 5.16 -8.97 3.23
N LEU A 117 4.56 -8.32 4.23
CA LEU A 117 5.05 -7.03 4.75
C LEU A 117 6.47 -7.16 5.33
N HIS A 118 6.72 -8.18 6.16
CA HIS A 118 8.07 -8.43 6.69
C HIS A 118 9.07 -8.64 5.55
N LEU A 119 8.74 -9.49 4.57
CA LEU A 119 9.61 -9.72 3.42
C LEU A 119 9.86 -8.46 2.58
N ALA A 120 8.87 -7.56 2.48
CA ALA A 120 9.06 -6.27 1.80
C ALA A 120 10.10 -5.41 2.53
N CYS A 121 10.02 -5.31 3.86
CA CYS A 121 10.99 -4.60 4.69
C CYS A 121 12.38 -5.28 4.73
N GLU A 122 12.46 -6.60 4.50
CA GLU A 122 13.75 -7.29 4.33
C GLU A 122 14.41 -6.92 2.99
N ARG A 123 13.62 -6.72 1.93
CA ARG A 123 14.11 -6.39 0.58
C ARG A 123 14.44 -4.90 0.39
N GLU A 124 13.84 -4.03 1.20
CA GLU A 124 13.93 -2.58 1.10
C GLU A 124 14.33 -1.98 2.46
N THR A 125 15.55 -1.43 2.54
CA THR A 125 16.19 -1.02 3.79
C THR A 125 16.36 0.49 3.94
N THR A 126 15.76 1.29 3.07
CA THR A 126 15.72 2.75 3.20
C THR A 126 14.56 3.24 4.07
N GLY A 127 13.46 2.48 4.14
CA GLY A 127 12.29 2.79 4.96
C GLY A 127 11.02 3.02 4.15
N LEU A 128 11.11 3.02 2.82
CA LEU A 128 9.98 3.15 1.91
C LEU A 128 8.98 2.01 2.10
N ALA A 129 9.43 0.75 2.08
CA ALA A 129 8.51 -0.38 2.25
C ALA A 129 7.83 -0.35 3.62
N LEU A 130 8.57 0.05 4.67
CA LEU A 130 8.03 0.21 6.01
C LEU A 130 6.98 1.33 6.08
N THR A 131 7.24 2.47 5.45
CA THR A 131 6.27 3.57 5.34
C THR A 131 4.97 3.08 4.73
N HIS A 132 5.04 2.37 3.60
CA HIS A 132 3.85 1.83 2.94
C HIS A 132 3.14 0.76 3.78
N ALA A 133 3.88 -0.11 4.46
CA ALA A 133 3.32 -1.16 5.31
C ALA A 133 2.54 -0.56 6.50
N VAL A 134 3.14 0.39 7.22
CA VAL A 134 2.50 1.03 8.39
C VAL A 134 1.30 1.87 7.94
N ALA A 135 1.43 2.66 6.86
CA ALA A 135 0.32 3.42 6.29
C ALA A 135 -0.84 2.50 5.87
N MET A 136 -0.54 1.35 5.25
CA MET A 136 -1.56 0.37 4.86
C MET A 136 -2.31 -0.20 6.06
N LEU A 137 -1.62 -0.56 7.14
CA LEU A 137 -2.25 -1.09 8.35
C LEU A 137 -3.14 -0.03 9.03
N ARG A 138 -2.71 1.24 9.04
CA ARG A 138 -3.53 2.36 9.52
C ARG A 138 -4.79 2.58 8.69
N ASP A 139 -4.64 2.63 7.36
CA ASP A 139 -5.75 2.81 6.43
C ASP A 139 -6.75 1.64 6.50
N ALA A 140 -6.33 0.46 6.97
CA ALA A 140 -7.16 -0.72 7.21
C ALA A 140 -7.77 -0.79 8.64
N ASP A 141 -7.80 0.33 9.38
CA ASP A 141 -8.30 0.41 10.76
C ASP A 141 -7.58 -0.54 11.74
N ALA A 142 -6.30 -0.86 11.47
CA ALA A 142 -5.43 -1.64 12.33
C ALA A 142 -4.24 -0.82 12.91
N PRO A 143 -4.46 0.38 13.48
CA PRO A 143 -3.37 1.24 13.92
C PRO A 143 -2.57 0.65 15.10
N ALA A 144 -3.17 -0.18 15.96
CA ALA A 144 -2.44 -0.87 17.03
C ALA A 144 -1.40 -1.87 16.47
N GLU A 145 -1.74 -2.53 15.38
CA GLU A 145 -0.83 -3.44 14.68
C GLU A 145 0.22 -2.67 13.87
N ALA A 146 -0.17 -1.55 13.27
CA ALA A 146 0.76 -0.62 12.62
C ALA A 146 1.86 -0.16 13.60
N ILE A 147 1.51 0.14 14.86
CA ILE A 147 2.49 0.46 15.92
C ILE A 147 3.40 -0.75 16.17
N ALA A 148 2.83 -1.94 16.41
CA ALA A 148 3.61 -3.13 16.71
C ALA A 148 4.61 -3.49 15.59
N PHE A 149 4.16 -3.42 14.33
CA PHE A 149 4.98 -3.65 13.15
C PHE A 149 6.06 -2.57 12.97
N GLY A 150 5.70 -1.30 13.16
CA GLY A 150 6.66 -0.19 13.08
C GLY A 150 7.75 -0.26 14.15
N VAL A 151 7.37 -0.59 15.39
CA VAL A 151 8.29 -0.74 16.52
C VAL A 151 9.20 -1.96 16.36
N SER A 152 8.72 -3.08 15.79
CA SER A 152 9.58 -4.24 15.51
C SER A 152 10.65 -3.93 14.45
N HIS A 153 10.40 -2.91 13.61
CA HIS A 153 11.34 -2.40 12.60
C HIS A 153 11.90 -1.02 12.97
N TRP A 154 11.98 -0.68 14.27
CA TRP A 154 12.32 0.68 14.70
C TRP A 154 13.69 1.17 14.20
N GLU A 155 14.67 0.28 14.04
CA GLU A 155 15.98 0.66 13.46
C GLU A 155 15.84 1.26 12.06
N LEU A 156 14.92 0.72 11.26
CA LEU A 156 14.58 1.24 9.94
C LEU A 156 13.70 2.50 10.05
N ALA A 157 12.65 2.44 10.88
CA ALA A 157 11.71 3.55 11.08
C ALA A 157 12.40 4.83 11.56
N SER A 158 13.38 4.71 12.44
CA SER A 158 14.08 5.85 13.06
C SER A 158 15.03 6.59 12.11
N ARG A 159 15.40 5.98 10.97
CA ARG A 159 16.28 6.57 9.95
C ARG A 159 15.54 7.35 8.86
N ASP A 160 14.23 7.14 8.74
CA ASP A 160 13.39 7.77 7.73
C ASP A 160 12.21 8.51 8.39
N PRO A 161 12.12 9.84 8.27
CA PRO A 161 11.04 10.62 8.88
C PRO A 161 9.63 10.23 8.45
N GLU A 162 9.46 9.69 7.23
CA GLU A 162 8.16 9.24 6.77
C GLU A 162 7.77 7.93 7.46
N ALA A 163 8.66 6.93 7.46
CA ALA A 163 8.43 5.65 8.14
C ALA A 163 8.17 5.84 9.63
N GLY A 164 9.05 6.53 10.35
CA GLY A 164 8.87 6.83 11.77
C GLY A 164 7.61 7.67 12.04
N GLY A 165 7.31 8.61 11.14
CA GLY A 165 6.11 9.44 11.22
C GLY A 165 4.81 8.66 11.14
N GLU A 166 4.74 7.64 10.28
CA GLU A 166 3.57 6.77 10.20
C GLU A 166 3.33 6.00 11.52
N VAL A 167 4.39 5.58 12.21
CA VAL A 167 4.28 4.91 13.53
C VAL A 167 3.79 5.89 14.61
N VAL A 168 4.30 7.12 14.62
CA VAL A 168 3.84 8.18 15.54
C VAL A 168 2.36 8.50 15.30
N LEU A 169 1.93 8.60 14.04
CA LEU A 169 0.54 8.84 13.71
C LEU A 169 -0.37 7.68 14.15
N ALA A 170 0.05 6.42 13.98
CA ALA A 170 -0.69 5.27 14.49
C ALA A 170 -0.87 5.31 16.02
N ALA A 171 0.17 5.74 16.76
CA ALA A 171 0.07 5.95 18.21
C ALA A 171 -0.92 7.05 18.58
N LEU A 172 -0.98 8.15 17.82
CA LEU A 172 -1.97 9.21 18.01
C LEU A 172 -3.41 8.73 17.72
N GLU A 173 -3.60 7.95 16.65
CA GLU A 173 -4.90 7.38 16.27
C GLU A 173 -5.46 6.44 17.34
N THR A 174 -4.59 5.73 18.06
CA THR A 174 -4.98 4.86 19.19
C THR A 174 -5.10 5.60 20.52
N GLY A 175 -4.90 6.92 20.54
CA GLY A 175 -4.94 7.74 21.76
C GLY A 175 -3.75 7.52 22.70
N ARG A 176 -2.69 6.85 22.25
CA ARG A 176 -1.48 6.57 23.04
C ARG A 176 -0.50 7.74 22.96
N ILE A 177 -0.92 8.90 23.46
CA ILE A 177 -0.21 10.18 23.29
C ILE A 177 1.21 10.13 23.86
N GLU A 178 1.38 9.57 25.06
CA GLU A 178 2.68 9.37 25.70
C GLU A 178 3.63 8.47 24.87
N GLU A 179 3.08 7.47 24.17
CA GLU A 179 3.86 6.62 23.26
C GLU A 179 4.26 7.39 22.00
N ALA A 180 3.32 8.15 21.42
CA ALA A 180 3.58 9.02 20.28
C ALA A 180 4.71 10.03 20.56
N ARG A 181 4.69 10.67 21.74
CA ARG A 181 5.76 11.57 22.19
C ARG A 181 7.11 10.88 22.26
N ARG A 182 7.19 9.72 22.95
CA ARG A 182 8.45 8.96 23.05
C ARG A 182 9.01 8.52 21.70
N LEU A 183 8.14 8.10 20.78
CA LEU A 183 8.54 7.71 19.43
C LEU A 183 9.07 8.91 18.64
N LEU A 184 8.39 10.07 18.73
CA LEU A 184 8.83 11.31 18.10
C LEU A 184 10.19 11.78 18.64
N ASP A 185 10.38 11.80 19.97
CA ASP A 185 11.65 12.18 20.59
C ASP A 185 12.80 11.26 20.13
N SER A 186 12.53 9.95 20.00
CA SER A 186 13.51 8.99 19.48
C SER A 186 13.80 9.20 17.99
N LEU A 187 12.82 9.64 17.20
CA LEU A 187 12.99 9.95 15.79
C LEU A 187 13.86 11.21 15.62
N GLU A 188 13.61 12.25 16.41
CA GLU A 188 14.40 13.50 16.43
C GLU A 188 15.86 13.27 16.83
N ALA A 189 16.11 12.32 17.73
CA ALA A 189 17.45 11.96 18.17
C ALA A 189 18.27 11.27 17.05
N THR A 190 17.60 10.52 16.17
CA THR A 190 18.25 9.69 15.14
C THR A 190 18.36 10.41 13.80
N THR A 191 17.31 11.15 13.43
CA THR A 191 17.25 11.93 12.19
C THR A 191 17.18 13.41 12.54
N PRO A 192 18.26 14.19 12.34
CA PRO A 192 18.31 15.57 12.83
C PRO A 192 17.15 16.43 12.31
N ALA A 193 16.65 17.28 13.22
CA ALA A 193 15.41 18.04 13.26
C ALA A 193 15.09 19.03 12.09
N LEU A 194 15.58 18.81 10.88
CA LEU A 194 15.35 19.68 9.72
C LEU A 194 14.27 19.17 8.74
N SER A 195 13.62 18.04 9.02
CA SER A 195 12.50 17.60 8.17
C SER A 195 11.22 18.35 8.54
N ALA A 196 10.54 18.90 7.53
CA ALA A 196 9.22 19.52 7.72
C ALA A 196 8.23 18.54 8.37
N ARG A 197 8.38 17.24 8.06
CA ARG A 197 7.61 16.13 8.60
C ARG A 197 7.70 16.03 10.12
N ILE A 198 8.90 16.10 10.71
CA ILE A 198 9.09 16.09 12.17
C ILE A 198 8.37 17.29 12.80
N GLY A 199 8.48 18.48 12.19
CA GLY A 199 7.78 19.67 12.66
C GLY A 199 6.25 19.56 12.61
N ASP A 200 5.69 18.91 11.58
CA ASP A 200 4.26 18.59 11.50
C ASP A 200 3.83 17.62 12.61
N LEU A 201 4.61 16.55 12.82
CA LEU A 201 4.33 15.54 13.85
C LEU A 201 4.37 16.15 15.25
N ASN A 202 5.36 17.00 15.56
CA ASN A 202 5.42 17.66 16.86
C ASN A 202 4.17 18.50 17.15
N ARG A 203 3.69 19.27 16.16
CA ARG A 203 2.42 20.02 16.30
C ARG A 203 1.22 19.12 16.56
N LEU A 204 1.17 17.94 15.94
CA LEU A 204 0.07 16.99 16.14
C LEU A 204 0.11 16.37 17.54
N VAL A 205 1.30 16.02 18.04
CA VAL A 205 1.50 15.49 19.39
C VAL A 205 1.15 16.54 20.44
N GLU A 206 1.67 17.77 20.33
CA GLU A 206 1.36 18.89 21.22
C GLU A 206 -0.16 19.15 21.29
N ALA A 207 -0.82 19.22 20.13
CA ALA A 207 -2.26 19.42 20.09
C ALA A 207 -3.04 18.27 20.74
N ALA A 208 -2.52 17.05 20.75
CA ALA A 208 -3.15 15.91 21.43
C ALA A 208 -2.94 15.94 22.95
N GLU A 209 -1.76 16.34 23.39
CA GLU A 209 -1.44 16.56 24.81
C GLU A 209 -2.38 17.63 25.41
N ASP A 210 -2.55 18.76 24.73
CA ASP A 210 -3.41 19.86 25.15
C ASP A 210 -4.90 19.49 25.26
N ARG A 211 -5.38 18.52 24.47
CA ARG A 211 -6.78 18.04 24.55
C ARG A 211 -7.03 17.11 25.74
N THR A 212 -5.97 16.56 26.32
CA THR A 212 -6.06 15.56 27.39
C THR A 212 -5.78 16.15 28.77
N ALA A 213 -5.17 17.36 28.82
CA ALA A 213 -4.91 18.15 30.01
C ALA A 213 -6.15 18.89 30.54
#